data_AF-A0A5C4X5K0-F1
#
_entry.id   AF-A0A5C4X5K0-F1
#
_cell.length_a   1.000
_cell.length_b   1.000
_cell.length_c   1.000
_cell.angle_alpha   90.00
_cell.angle_beta   90.00
_cell.angle_gamma   90.00
#
_symmetry.space_group_name_H-M   'P 1'
#
loop_
_entity.id
_entity.type
_entity.pdbx_description
1 polymer ?
#
loop_
_entity_poly.entity_id
_entity_poly.type
_entity_poly.pdbx_seq_one_letter_code
_entity_poly.pdbx_strand_id
1 'polypeptide(L)' 'MGGSKTRDGIENLLTMCVIENQRLEANADFAALGIDNGWKLRSWDDPLKIPVFFAFDGWYYLTADGRRTKRP' A
#
# COMPACT_ATOMS: atom_id res chain seq x y z
N MET A 1 8.03 -11.58 2.59
CA MET A 1 8.28 -10.17 2.24
C MET A 1 9.09 -10.16 0.95
N GLY A 2 8.45 -9.97 -0.19
CA GLY A 2 9.04 -10.12 -1.54
C GLY A 2 9.32 -8.80 -2.24
N GLY A 3 9.76 -7.77 -1.49
CA GLY A 3 9.96 -6.43 -2.01
C GLY A 3 11.22 -6.26 -2.88
N SER A 4 11.17 -5.31 -3.79
CA SER A 4 12.28 -4.83 -4.61
C SER A 4 13.05 -3.71 -3.89
N LYS A 5 14.36 -3.88 -3.71
CA LYS A 5 15.26 -2.87 -3.12
C LYS A 5 15.39 -1.59 -3.96
N THR A 6 15.01 -1.64 -5.23
CA THR A 6 15.09 -0.49 -6.16
C THR A 6 13.75 0.19 -6.40
N ARG A 7 12.64 -0.45 -6.02
CA ARG A 7 11.29 0.05 -6.31
C ARG A 7 10.44 0.27 -5.07
N ASP A 8 10.81 -0.34 -3.96
CA ASP A 8 10.10 -0.18 -2.70
C ASP A 8 10.79 0.86 -1.83
N GLY A 9 10.03 1.89 -1.50
CA GLY A 9 10.40 3.04 -0.69
C GLY A 9 9.34 3.28 0.39
N ILE A 10 9.48 4.32 1.19
CA ILE A 10 8.53 4.57 2.27
C ILE A 10 7.13 4.91 1.72
N GLU A 11 7.08 5.45 0.51
CA GLU A 11 5.89 5.79 -0.25
C GLU A 11 5.04 4.59 -0.71
N ASN A 12 5.51 3.34 -0.57
CA ASN A 12 4.70 2.13 -0.84
C ASN A 12 4.81 1.04 0.23
N LEU A 13 5.45 1.29 1.36
CA LEU A 13 5.58 0.33 2.44
C LEU A 13 4.56 0.58 3.54
N LEU A 14 3.81 -0.48 3.88
CA LEU A 14 2.79 -0.48 4.91
C LEU A 14 3.03 -1.60 5.91
N THR A 15 2.77 -1.31 7.18
CA THR A 15 2.75 -2.32 8.23
C THR A 15 1.35 -2.87 8.38
N MET A 16 1.20 -4.18 8.25
CA MET A 16 -0.06 -4.91 8.41
C MET A 16 0.10 -6.01 9.45
N CYS A 17 -1.01 -6.51 9.99
CA CYS A 17 -0.94 -7.71 10.82
C CYS A 17 -0.53 -8.91 9.95
N VAL A 18 0.10 -9.92 10.57
CA VAL A 18 0.64 -11.08 9.83
C VAL A 18 -0.41 -11.80 8.99
N ILE A 19 -1.65 -11.88 9.48
CA ILE A 19 -2.75 -12.58 8.81
C ILE A 19 -3.16 -11.83 7.54
N GLU A 20 -3.31 -10.52 7.61
CA GLU A 20 -3.69 -9.72 6.44
C GLU A 20 -2.57 -9.67 5.42
N ASN A 21 -1.32 -9.53 5.86
CA ASN A 21 -0.17 -9.59 4.97
C ASN A 21 -0.08 -10.94 4.23
N GLN A 22 -0.35 -12.06 4.92
CA GLN A 22 -0.43 -13.37 4.27
C GLN A 22 -1.59 -13.45 3.27
N ARG A 23 -2.78 -12.94 3.63
CA ARG A 23 -3.94 -12.91 2.72
C ARG A 23 -3.68 -12.05 1.48
N LEU A 24 -2.95 -10.94 1.62
CA LEU A 24 -2.59 -10.04 0.53
C LEU A 24 -1.72 -10.72 -0.55
N GLU A 25 -0.99 -11.78 -0.16
CA GLU A 25 -0.15 -12.56 -1.07
C GLU A 25 -0.80 -13.87 -1.53
N ALA A 26 -1.71 -14.44 -0.75
CA ALA A 26 -2.26 -15.79 -1.00
C ALA A 26 -3.71 -15.83 -1.47
N ASN A 27 -4.50 -14.76 -1.29
CA ASN A 27 -5.92 -14.72 -1.64
C ASN A 27 -6.20 -13.63 -2.69
N ALA A 28 -6.76 -14.04 -3.84
CA ALA A 28 -6.97 -13.14 -4.96
C ALA A 28 -7.98 -12.02 -4.67
N ASP A 29 -9.08 -12.32 -3.96
CA ASP A 29 -10.10 -11.32 -3.62
C ASP A 29 -9.55 -10.27 -2.64
N PHE A 30 -8.77 -10.70 -1.66
CA PHE A 30 -8.12 -9.81 -0.71
C PHE A 30 -6.99 -9.01 -1.36
N ALA A 31 -6.27 -9.59 -2.32
CA ALA A 31 -5.29 -8.86 -3.12
C ALA A 31 -5.96 -7.80 -3.99
N ALA A 32 -7.11 -8.09 -4.60
CA ALA A 32 -7.90 -7.12 -5.36
C ALA A 32 -8.38 -5.97 -4.46
N LEU A 33 -8.95 -6.30 -3.29
CA LEU A 33 -9.29 -5.30 -2.27
C LEU A 33 -8.08 -4.46 -1.84
N GLY A 34 -6.92 -5.10 -1.70
CA GLY A 34 -5.66 -4.42 -1.37
C GLY A 34 -5.20 -3.46 -2.45
N ILE A 35 -5.39 -3.80 -3.73
CA ILE A 35 -5.12 -2.89 -4.85
C ILE A 35 -6.09 -1.71 -4.81
N ASP A 36 -7.38 -1.97 -4.62
CA ASP A 36 -8.41 -0.92 -4.57
C ASP A 36 -8.18 0.06 -3.41
N ASN A 37 -7.66 -0.43 -2.28
CA ASN A 37 -7.34 0.38 -1.10
C ASN A 37 -5.91 0.95 -1.08
N GLY A 38 -5.10 0.70 -2.11
CA GLY A 38 -3.71 1.15 -2.18
C GLY A 38 -2.74 0.43 -1.24
N TRP A 39 -3.14 -0.67 -0.61
CA TRP A 39 -2.27 -1.52 0.23
C TRP A 39 -1.31 -2.38 -0.59
N LYS A 40 -1.65 -2.65 -1.85
CA LYS A 40 -0.84 -3.41 -2.80
C LYS A 40 -0.75 -2.64 -4.10
N LEU A 41 0.45 -2.50 -4.64
CA LEU A 41 0.69 -1.86 -5.92
C LEU A 41 0.97 -2.89 -7.02
N ARG A 42 0.60 -2.55 -8.25
CA ARG A 42 1.03 -3.27 -9.45
C ARG A 42 2.45 -2.84 -9.81
N SER A 43 3.12 -3.67 -10.61
CA SER A 43 4.50 -3.43 -11.03
C SER A 43 4.67 -2.25 -12.00
N TRP A 44 3.65 -1.48 -12.30
CA TRP A 44 3.72 -0.25 -13.10
C TRP A 44 3.05 0.95 -12.41
N ASP A 45 2.53 0.77 -11.19
CA ASP A 45 1.95 1.86 -10.44
C ASP A 45 3.05 2.79 -9.91
N ASP A 46 2.73 4.07 -9.80
CA ASP A 46 3.58 5.10 -9.20
C ASP A 46 3.20 5.27 -7.72
N PRO A 47 4.04 4.85 -6.78
CA PRO A 47 3.76 4.95 -5.34
C PRO A 47 3.33 6.34 -4.87
N LEU A 48 3.88 7.41 -5.45
CA LEU A 48 3.60 8.78 -5.04
C LEU A 48 2.23 9.28 -5.52
N LYS A 49 1.53 8.50 -6.36
CA LYS A 49 0.24 8.86 -6.95
C LYS A 49 -0.91 7.96 -6.51
N ILE A 50 -0.64 6.86 -5.82
CA ILE A 50 -1.68 5.95 -5.34
C ILE A 50 -1.94 6.25 -3.85
N PRO A 51 -3.16 6.69 -3.48
CA PRO A 51 -3.48 6.92 -2.08
C PRO A 51 -3.79 5.59 -1.38
N VAL A 52 -3.46 5.55 -0.10
CA VAL A 52 -3.73 4.44 0.80
C VAL A 52 -4.96 4.76 1.65
N PHE A 53 -5.88 3.80 1.74
CA PHE A 53 -7.04 3.90 2.62
C PHE A 53 -6.72 3.41 4.04
N PHE A 54 -7.01 4.24 5.04
CA PHE A 54 -6.97 3.92 6.47
C PHE A 54 -8.40 3.88 7.01
N ALA A 55 -8.85 2.70 7.45
CA ALA A 55 -10.25 2.44 7.79
C ALA A 55 -10.89 3.41 8.80
N PHE A 56 -10.10 3.96 9.73
CA PHE A 56 -10.57 4.86 10.78
C PHE A 56 -10.36 6.36 10.48
N ASP A 57 -9.83 6.72 9.30
CA ASP A 57 -9.36 8.08 9.03
C ASP A 57 -9.68 8.54 7.60
N GLY A 58 -9.38 7.71 6.59
CA GLY A 58 -9.65 7.99 5.19
C GLY A 58 -8.42 7.81 4.30
N TRP A 59 -8.37 8.57 3.19
CA TRP A 59 -7.37 8.43 2.14
C TRP A 59 -6.16 9.34 2.33
N TYR A 60 -4.97 8.79 2.15
CA TYR A 60 -3.70 9.50 2.31
C TYR A 60 -2.70 9.11 1.23
N TYR A 61 -1.91 10.06 0.73
CA TYR A 61 -0.70 9.74 -0.02
C TYR A 61 0.45 9.51 0.96
N LEU A 62 1.24 8.47 0.72
CA LEU A 62 2.48 8.22 1.44
C LEU A 62 3.63 8.92 0.71
N THR A 63 4.55 9.52 1.46
CA THR A 63 5.66 10.29 0.91
C THR A 63 6.99 9.62 1.23
N ALA A 64 7.99 9.82 0.36
CA ALA A 64 9.31 9.19 0.47
C ALA A 64 10.10 9.60 1.74
N ASP A 65 9.68 10.65 2.43
CA ASP A 65 10.23 11.11 3.72
C ASP A 65 9.52 10.51 4.94
N GLY A 66 8.60 9.56 4.74
CA GLY A 66 7.90 8.85 5.80
C GLY A 66 6.74 9.62 6.44
N ARG A 67 6.18 10.59 5.70
CA ARG A 67 4.95 11.30 6.10
C ARG A 67 3.75 10.76 5.31
N ARG A 68 2.57 11.21 5.73
CA ARG A 68 1.32 11.00 5.01
C ARG A 68 0.63 12.34 4.80
N THR A 69 0.13 12.58 3.60
CA THR A 69 -0.63 13.79 3.25
C THR A 69 -2.06 13.40 2.90
N LYS A 70 -3.03 14.15 3.41
CA LYS A 70 -4.44 13.81 3.19
C LYS A 70 -4.79 13.98 1.72
N ARG A 71 -5.54 13.03 1.14
CA ARG A 71 -6.08 13.19 -0.20
C ARG A 71 -7.10 14.34 -0.20
N PRO A 72 -6.97 15.33 -1.09
CA PRO A 72 -7.93 16.43 -1.18
C PRO A 72 -9.33 15.94 -1.55
#